data_AF-A0A9P7CG56-F1
#
_entry.id   AF-A0A9P7CG56-F1
#
_cell.length_a   1.000
_cell.length_b   1.000
_cell.length_c   1.000
_cell.angle_alpha   90.00
_cell.angle_beta   90.00
_cell.angle_gamma   90.00
#
_symmetry.space_group_name_H-M   'P 1'
#
loop_
_entity.id
_entity.type
_entity.pdbx_description
1 polymer ?
#
loop_
_entity_poly.entity_id
_entity_poly.type
_entity_poly.pdbx_seq_one_letter_code
_entity_poly.pdbx_strand_id
1 'polypeptide(L)'
;MGKIVFNEDEEIVVPEPTVQKIVEVEDPISDDDEAPEAISTSTAKESLLTRVNAEKEAAARKAAVEKEKRRKRDQLLKEQKKESKQKKQKKQEVVEEEEEEHEEEEEEEEEEAERLPKDLLAQAIAEEKEEINKRKHITAEDFERILAEEEEKERSKKRKTSNGRRVGEYSVKVLNQRPRAEKKNKRLINIKEAKLHRKSVVRKDAVQNISSGRDGAALVFRRK
;
A
#
# COMPACT_ATOMS: atom_id res chain seq x y z
N MET A 1 15.29 35.62 -21.52
CA MET A 1 15.52 35.99 -20.11
C MET A 1 14.68 37.22 -19.80
N GLY A 2 13.55 37.05 -19.11
CA GLY A 2 12.74 38.18 -18.65
C GLY A 2 13.27 38.66 -17.30
N LYS A 3 13.57 39.96 -17.18
CA LYS A 3 14.00 40.59 -15.93
C LYS A 3 12.76 40.93 -15.10
N ILE A 4 12.67 40.38 -13.90
CA ILE A 4 11.68 40.80 -12.90
C ILE A 4 12.27 42.04 -12.21
N VAL A 5 11.61 43.18 -12.38
CA VAL A 5 11.89 44.42 -11.65
C VAL A 5 10.99 44.40 -10.42
N PHE A 6 11.60 44.42 -9.23
CA PHE A 6 10.88 44.62 -7.97
C PHE A 6 10.79 46.13 -7.74
N ASN A 7 9.57 46.66 -7.67
CA ASN A 7 9.32 48.01 -7.17
C ASN A 7 9.42 47.96 -5.64
N GLU A 8 10.32 48.77 -5.05
CA GLU A 8 10.71 48.72 -3.63
C GLU A 8 9.85 49.59 -2.70
N ASP A 9 8.77 50.23 -3.16
CA ASP A 9 8.00 51.20 -2.35
C ASP A 9 6.48 50.93 -2.30
N GLU A 10 6.07 49.74 -1.88
CA GLU A 10 4.70 49.55 -1.38
C GLU A 10 4.74 49.28 0.13
N GLU A 11 4.49 50.35 0.90
CA GLU A 11 4.26 50.32 2.35
C GLU A 11 3.25 49.21 2.70
N ILE A 12 3.71 48.23 3.47
CA ILE A 12 2.85 47.23 4.08
C ILE A 12 2.02 47.96 5.16
N VAL A 13 0.83 48.42 4.79
CA VAL A 13 -0.21 48.81 5.74
C VAL A 13 -0.60 47.55 6.50
N VAL A 14 -0.10 47.41 7.72
CA VAL A 14 -0.52 46.36 8.66
C VAL A 14 -1.94 46.72 9.12
N PRO A 15 -2.98 45.95 8.77
CA PRO A 15 -4.30 46.22 9.32
C PRO A 15 -4.31 45.85 10.81
N GLU A 16 -4.70 46.80 11.66
CA GLU A 16 -4.98 46.56 13.07
C GLU A 16 -6.05 45.47 13.24
N PRO A 17 -5.96 44.62 14.29
CA PRO A 17 -6.89 43.52 14.47
C PRO A 17 -8.29 44.05 14.78
N THR A 18 -9.22 43.80 13.86
CA THR A 18 -10.65 44.02 14.05
C THR A 18 -11.16 43.07 15.12
N VAL A 19 -11.59 43.63 16.26
CA VAL A 19 -12.34 42.93 17.30
C VAL A 19 -13.64 42.43 16.68
N GLN A 20 -13.71 41.12 16.45
CA GLN A 20 -14.94 40.48 16.00
C GLN A 20 -15.97 40.59 17.14
N LYS A 21 -17.00 41.40 16.88
CA LYS A 21 -18.25 41.41 17.63
C LYS A 21 -18.81 39.99 17.65
N ILE A 22 -18.95 39.43 18.85
CA ILE A 22 -19.65 38.16 19.09
C ILE A 22 -21.08 38.36 18.58
N VAL A 23 -21.46 37.59 17.56
CA VAL A 23 -22.85 37.47 17.15
C VAL A 23 -23.50 36.56 18.17
N GLU A 24 -24.27 37.18 19.07
CA GLU A 24 -25.18 36.53 20.00
C GLU A 24 -26.11 35.61 19.21
N VAL A 25 -26.06 34.33 19.53
CA VAL A 25 -27.12 33.39 19.18
C VAL A 25 -28.28 33.75 20.09
N GLU A 26 -29.36 34.29 19.50
CA GLU A 26 -30.62 34.54 20.19
C GLU A 26 -31.23 33.19 20.61
N ASP A 27 -30.85 32.70 21.79
CA ASP A 27 -31.62 31.70 22.52
C ASP A 27 -32.94 32.35 22.98
N PRO A 28 -34.09 31.66 22.85
CA PRO A 28 -35.37 32.19 23.32
C PRO A 28 -35.28 32.42 24.83
N ILE A 29 -35.63 33.64 25.23
CA ILE A 29 -35.72 34.10 26.62
C ILE A 29 -36.62 33.13 27.40
N SER A 30 -36.00 32.20 28.11
CA SER A 30 -36.62 31.37 29.13
C SER A 30 -36.37 32.07 30.46
N ASP A 31 -37.42 32.71 30.95
CA ASP A 31 -37.51 33.40 32.24
C ASP A 31 -37.51 32.35 33.37
N ASP A 32 -36.38 31.65 33.53
CA ASP A 32 -36.17 30.55 34.47
C ASP A 32 -35.34 31.06 35.66
N ASP A 33 -35.86 32.07 36.36
CA ASP A 33 -35.36 32.58 37.65
C ASP A 33 -35.67 31.61 38.81
N GLU A 34 -35.69 30.31 38.51
CA GLU A 34 -35.84 29.26 39.49
C GLU A 34 -34.45 28.99 40.06
N ALA A 35 -34.12 29.74 41.12
CA ALA A 35 -32.92 29.52 41.92
C ALA A 35 -32.77 28.02 42.22
N PRO A 36 -31.58 27.42 42.02
CA PRO A 36 -31.42 25.98 42.15
C PRO A 36 -31.92 25.55 43.53
N GLU A 37 -32.95 24.71 43.56
CA GLU A 37 -33.44 24.09 44.80
C GLU A 37 -32.23 23.49 45.51
N ALA A 38 -32.11 23.69 46.82
CA ALA A 38 -30.97 23.21 47.59
C ALA A 38 -30.90 21.68 47.54
N ILE A 39 -30.19 21.14 46.54
CA ILE A 39 -29.96 19.71 46.37
C ILE A 39 -29.17 19.26 47.60
N SER A 40 -29.82 18.48 48.46
CA SER A 40 -29.18 17.92 49.66
C SER A 40 -27.87 17.22 49.28
N THR A 41 -26.83 17.39 50.11
CA THR A 41 -25.53 16.76 49.87
C THR A 41 -25.61 15.23 49.71
N SER A 42 -26.68 14.59 50.17
CA SER A 42 -26.98 13.18 49.93
C SER A 42 -27.38 12.88 48.48
N THR A 43 -28.30 13.64 47.89
CA THR A 43 -28.76 13.43 46.51
C THR A 43 -27.68 13.81 45.49
N ALA A 44 -26.82 14.78 45.83
CA ALA A 44 -25.62 15.09 45.05
C ALA A 44 -24.64 13.89 44.98
N LYS A 45 -24.43 13.16 46.08
CA LYS A 45 -23.56 11.97 46.09
C LYS A 45 -24.15 10.82 45.28
N GLU A 46 -25.45 10.59 45.37
CA GLU A 46 -26.13 9.54 44.61
C GLU A 46 -26.13 9.82 43.09
N SER A 47 -26.34 11.07 42.69
CA SER A 47 -26.25 11.47 41.28
C SER A 47 -24.83 11.31 40.71
N LEU A 48 -23.78 11.56 41.51
CA LEU A 48 -22.40 11.30 41.10
C LEU A 48 -22.12 9.79 40.96
N LEU A 49 -22.58 8.97 41.91
CA LEU A 49 -22.40 7.51 41.84
C LEU A 49 -23.11 6.90 40.61
N THR A 50 -24.33 7.36 40.31
CA THR A 50 -25.06 6.89 39.12
C THR A 50 -24.37 7.32 37.83
N ARG A 51 -23.85 8.55 37.74
CA ARG A 51 -23.05 9.01 36.60
C ARG A 51 -21.78 8.18 36.41
N VAL A 52 -21.01 7.93 37.47
CA VAL A 52 -19.80 7.11 37.41
C VAL A 52 -20.12 5.67 36.99
N ASN A 53 -21.22 5.10 37.47
CA ASN A 53 -21.65 3.76 37.07
C ASN A 53 -22.09 3.73 35.59
N ALA A 54 -22.85 4.73 35.13
CA ALA A 54 -23.26 4.86 33.74
C ALA A 54 -22.05 5.03 32.80
N GLU A 55 -21.03 5.80 33.20
CA GLU A 55 -19.79 5.95 32.44
C GLU A 55 -19.01 4.63 32.35
N LYS A 56 -18.90 3.88 33.46
CA LYS A 56 -18.25 2.56 33.48
C LYS A 56 -18.99 1.56 32.59
N GLU A 57 -20.31 1.53 32.64
CA GLU A 57 -21.11 0.67 31.76
C GLU A 57 -20.98 1.06 30.30
N ALA A 58 -21.01 2.34 29.97
CA ALA A 58 -20.81 2.84 28.61
C ALA A 58 -19.42 2.48 28.08
N ALA A 59 -18.37 2.61 28.90
CA ALA A 59 -17.02 2.21 28.54
C ALA A 59 -16.90 0.69 28.33
N ALA A 60 -17.51 -0.11 29.21
CA ALA A 60 -17.53 -1.57 29.09
C ALA A 60 -18.26 -2.03 27.83
N ARG A 61 -19.40 -1.41 27.49
CA ARG A 61 -20.15 -1.68 26.25
C ARG A 61 -19.32 -1.35 25.00
N LYS A 62 -18.65 -0.20 24.97
CA LYS A 62 -17.75 0.17 23.86
C LYS A 62 -16.62 -0.84 23.69
N ALA A 63 -15.98 -1.24 24.79
CA ALA A 63 -14.91 -2.25 24.76
C ALA A 63 -15.41 -3.63 24.29
N ALA A 64 -16.62 -4.04 24.68
CA ALA A 64 -17.24 -5.28 24.22
C ALA A 64 -17.49 -5.25 22.70
N VAL A 65 -18.08 -4.16 22.19
CA VAL A 65 -18.33 -3.96 20.75
C VAL A 65 -17.04 -3.99 19.94
N GLU A 66 -15.96 -3.37 20.43
CA GLU A 66 -14.65 -3.43 19.76
C GLU A 66 -14.06 -4.84 19.74
N LYS A 67 -14.16 -5.58 20.83
CA LYS A 67 -13.73 -6.99 20.90
C LYS A 67 -14.52 -7.86 19.92
N GLU A 68 -15.83 -7.68 19.81
CA GLU A 68 -16.65 -8.40 18.84
C GLU A 68 -16.28 -8.05 17.39
N LYS A 69 -16.07 -6.76 17.08
CA LYS A 69 -15.58 -6.33 15.76
C LYS A 69 -14.24 -6.99 15.42
N ARG A 70 -13.33 -7.10 16.39
CA ARG A 70 -12.05 -7.79 16.19
C ARG A 70 -12.26 -9.27 15.90
N ARG A 71 -13.10 -9.96 16.67
CA ARG A 71 -13.42 -11.39 16.44
C ARG A 71 -14.00 -11.62 15.04
N LYS A 72 -14.94 -10.79 14.59
CA LYS A 72 -15.52 -10.87 13.25
C LYS A 72 -14.47 -10.69 12.14
N ARG A 73 -13.56 -9.72 12.28
CA ARG A 73 -12.45 -9.53 11.33
C ARG A 73 -11.49 -10.72 11.31
N ASP A 74 -11.13 -11.25 12.47
CA ASP A 74 -10.24 -12.40 12.57
C ASP A 74 -10.87 -13.67 11.98
N GLN A 75 -12.18 -13.86 12.15
CA GLN A 75 -12.95 -14.95 11.52
C GLN A 75 -12.95 -14.80 9.99
N LEU A 76 -13.29 -13.62 9.47
CA LEU A 76 -13.31 -13.34 8.03
C LEU A 76 -11.92 -13.53 7.39
N LEU A 77 -10.86 -13.11 8.08
CA LEU A 77 -9.49 -13.33 7.60
C LEU A 77 -9.08 -14.81 7.62
N LYS A 78 -9.59 -15.59 8.58
CA LYS A 78 -9.37 -17.06 8.60
C LYS A 78 -10.14 -17.74 7.47
N GLU A 79 -11.37 -17.34 7.19
CA GLU A 79 -12.19 -17.86 6.09
C GLU A 79 -11.52 -17.58 4.74
N GLN A 80 -11.10 -16.34 4.47
CA GLN A 80 -10.36 -15.98 3.25
C GLN A 80 -9.08 -16.79 3.06
N LYS A 81 -8.34 -17.05 4.15
CA LYS A 81 -7.14 -17.91 4.10
C LYS A 81 -7.48 -19.36 3.77
N LYS A 82 -8.57 -19.90 4.31
CA LYS A 82 -9.03 -21.26 4.00
C LYS A 82 -9.48 -21.36 2.55
N GLU A 83 -10.28 -20.42 2.06
CA GLU A 83 -10.72 -20.37 0.67
C GLU A 83 -9.53 -20.25 -0.30
N SER A 84 -8.55 -19.39 0.01
CA SER A 84 -7.35 -19.27 -0.83
C SER A 84 -6.54 -20.57 -0.87
N LYS A 85 -6.42 -21.28 0.26
CA LYS A 85 -5.75 -22.59 0.29
C LYS A 85 -6.52 -23.62 -0.53
N GLN A 86 -7.84 -23.71 -0.38
CA GLN A 86 -8.67 -24.64 -1.15
C GLN A 86 -8.59 -24.34 -2.66
N LYS A 87 -8.64 -23.07 -3.07
CA LYS A 87 -8.47 -22.68 -4.47
C LYS A 87 -7.08 -23.04 -5.02
N LYS A 88 -6.03 -22.91 -4.21
CA LYS A 88 -4.68 -23.31 -4.60
C LYS A 88 -4.56 -24.83 -4.75
N GLN A 89 -5.11 -25.59 -3.81
CA GLN A 89 -5.12 -27.06 -3.89
C GLN A 89 -5.87 -27.54 -5.13
N LYS A 90 -7.08 -27.03 -5.37
CA LYS A 90 -7.83 -27.36 -6.60
C LYS A 90 -7.11 -26.98 -7.88
N LYS A 91 -6.38 -25.86 -7.89
CA LYS A 91 -5.59 -25.47 -9.06
C LYS A 91 -4.37 -26.36 -9.28
N GLN A 92 -3.76 -26.89 -8.21
CA GLN A 92 -2.66 -27.84 -8.36
C GLN A 92 -3.18 -29.17 -8.89
N GLU A 93 -4.32 -29.64 -8.39
CA GLU A 93 -4.96 -30.88 -8.86
C GLU A 93 -5.35 -30.81 -10.34
N VAL A 94 -5.90 -29.68 -10.81
CA VAL A 94 -6.22 -29.47 -12.24
C VAL A 94 -4.97 -29.35 -13.12
N VAL A 95 -3.88 -28.78 -12.60
CA VAL A 95 -2.62 -28.69 -13.38
C VAL A 95 -1.93 -30.05 -13.46
N GLU A 96 -1.99 -30.87 -12.42
CA GLU A 96 -1.49 -32.25 -12.46
C GLU A 96 -2.32 -33.11 -13.44
N GLU A 97 -3.66 -32.97 -13.48
CA GLU A 97 -4.50 -33.63 -14.50
C GLU A 97 -4.20 -33.14 -15.92
N GLU A 98 -4.01 -31.82 -16.15
CA GLU A 98 -3.66 -31.28 -17.47
C GLU A 98 -2.24 -31.67 -17.92
N GLU A 99 -1.26 -31.81 -17.01
CA GLU A 99 0.08 -32.31 -17.35
C GLU A 99 0.05 -33.80 -17.71
N GLU A 100 -0.73 -34.63 -17.01
CA GLU A 100 -0.88 -36.06 -17.35
C GLU A 100 -1.59 -36.24 -18.71
N GLU A 101 -2.61 -35.44 -19.03
CA GLU A 101 -3.32 -35.51 -20.32
C GLU A 101 -2.41 -35.05 -21.50
N HIS A 102 -1.52 -34.09 -21.26
CA HIS A 102 -0.60 -33.57 -22.27
C HIS A 102 0.62 -34.50 -22.51
N GLU A 103 1.07 -35.23 -21.49
CA GLU A 103 2.08 -36.29 -21.66
C GLU A 103 1.53 -37.48 -22.46
N GLU A 104 0.26 -37.86 -22.28
CA GLU A 104 -0.38 -38.92 -23.08
C GLU A 104 -0.56 -38.52 -24.55
N GLU A 105 -0.92 -37.25 -24.86
CA GLU A 105 -1.02 -36.77 -26.25
C GLU A 105 0.35 -36.68 -26.96
N GLU A 106 1.43 -36.31 -26.26
CA GLU A 106 2.78 -36.27 -26.85
C GLU A 106 3.30 -37.69 -27.18
N GLU A 107 3.02 -38.69 -26.35
CA GLU A 107 3.38 -40.09 -26.65
C GLU A 107 2.64 -40.64 -27.88
N GLU A 108 1.36 -40.29 -28.08
CA GLU A 108 0.60 -40.69 -29.26
C GLU A 108 1.10 -40.01 -30.55
N GLU A 109 1.48 -38.74 -30.50
CA GLU A 109 2.04 -38.03 -31.66
C GLU A 109 3.43 -38.57 -32.07
N GLU A 110 4.27 -38.96 -31.12
CA GLU A 110 5.57 -39.57 -31.41
C GLU A 110 5.42 -40.96 -32.10
N GLU A 111 4.45 -41.77 -31.67
CA GLU A 111 4.18 -43.07 -32.30
C GLU A 111 3.61 -42.94 -33.73
N GLU A 112 2.80 -41.92 -34.00
CA GLU A 112 2.29 -41.66 -35.35
C GLU A 112 3.38 -41.13 -36.28
N ALA A 113 4.31 -40.31 -35.78
CA ALA A 113 5.42 -39.79 -36.55
C ALA A 113 6.35 -40.92 -37.06
N GLU A 114 6.61 -41.96 -36.27
CA GLU A 114 7.46 -43.09 -36.70
C GLU A 114 6.86 -43.94 -37.83
N ARG A 115 5.54 -43.91 -38.03
CA ARG A 115 4.86 -44.65 -39.10
C ARG A 115 4.89 -43.94 -40.45
N LEU A 116 5.24 -42.65 -40.49
CA LEU A 116 5.24 -41.87 -41.71
C LEU A 116 6.51 -42.12 -42.57
N PRO A 117 6.40 -42.07 -43.91
CA PRO A 117 7.55 -42.17 -44.79
C PRO A 117 8.58 -41.07 -44.48
N LYS A 118 9.85 -41.45 -44.33
CA LYS A 118 10.96 -40.54 -43.97
C LYS A 118 11.08 -39.33 -44.90
N ASP A 119 10.68 -39.49 -46.17
CA ASP A 119 10.68 -38.42 -47.16
C ASP A 119 9.65 -37.32 -46.87
N LEU A 120 8.48 -37.66 -46.31
CA LEU A 120 7.45 -36.68 -45.91
C LEU A 120 7.80 -36.01 -44.58
N LEU A 121 8.37 -36.76 -43.63
CA LEU A 121 8.91 -36.23 -42.37
C LEU A 121 10.00 -35.17 -42.62
N ALA A 122 10.95 -35.46 -43.52
CA ALA A 122 12.01 -34.53 -43.88
C ALA A 122 11.45 -33.24 -44.53
N GLN A 123 10.37 -33.35 -45.30
CA GLN A 123 9.73 -32.23 -45.97
C GLN A 123 8.96 -31.33 -44.97
N ALA A 124 8.25 -31.93 -44.01
CA ALA A 124 7.57 -31.21 -42.94
C ALA A 124 8.57 -30.47 -42.02
N ILE A 125 9.67 -31.12 -41.62
CA ILE A 125 10.72 -30.50 -40.78
C ILE A 125 11.40 -29.33 -41.53
N ALA A 126 11.55 -29.42 -42.85
CA ALA A 126 12.11 -28.34 -43.66
C ALA A 126 11.15 -27.14 -43.75
N GLU A 127 9.86 -27.39 -43.95
CA GLU A 127 8.82 -26.35 -44.01
C GLU A 127 8.65 -25.65 -42.64
N GLU A 128 8.65 -26.42 -41.55
CA GLU A 128 8.54 -25.89 -40.19
C GLU A 128 9.74 -25.00 -39.84
N LYS A 129 10.98 -25.40 -40.20
CA LYS A 129 12.18 -24.57 -40.00
C LYS A 129 12.15 -23.26 -40.79
N GLU A 130 11.52 -23.22 -41.95
CA GLU A 130 11.33 -21.98 -42.71
C GLU A 130 10.24 -21.09 -42.12
N GLU A 131 9.22 -21.65 -41.48
CA GLU A 131 8.17 -20.92 -40.77
C GLU A 131 8.61 -20.38 -39.40
N ILE A 132 9.39 -21.16 -38.63
CA ILE A 132 9.94 -20.78 -37.32
C ILE A 132 10.86 -19.55 -37.45
N ASN A 133 11.56 -19.39 -38.57
CA ASN A 133 12.40 -18.19 -38.80
C ASN A 133 11.59 -16.92 -39.09
N LYS A 134 10.31 -17.05 -39.48
CA LYS A 134 9.40 -15.91 -39.76
C LYS A 134 8.53 -15.57 -38.55
N ARG A 135 8.23 -16.53 -37.68
CA ARG A 135 7.49 -16.34 -36.42
C ARG A 135 8.50 -16.30 -35.28
N LYS A 136 8.73 -15.13 -34.68
CA LYS A 136 9.46 -15.05 -33.40
C LYS A 136 8.61 -15.75 -32.33
N HIS A 137 8.78 -17.05 -32.18
CA HIS A 137 8.19 -17.79 -31.07
C HIS A 137 8.75 -17.19 -29.77
N ILE A 138 7.84 -16.64 -28.98
CA ILE A 138 8.13 -16.11 -27.65
C ILE A 138 8.44 -17.34 -26.80
N THR A 139 9.65 -17.43 -26.27
CA THR A 139 10.04 -18.55 -25.38
C THR A 139 9.29 -18.46 -24.05
N ALA A 140 9.15 -19.56 -23.32
CA ALA A 140 8.53 -19.55 -21.99
C ALA A 140 9.16 -18.51 -21.04
N GLU A 141 10.46 -18.30 -21.13
CA GLU A 141 11.18 -17.26 -20.38
C GLU A 141 10.76 -15.83 -20.77
N ASP A 142 10.41 -15.61 -22.04
CA ASP A 142 9.91 -14.32 -22.51
C ASP A 142 8.46 -14.08 -22.03
N PHE A 143 7.63 -15.13 -21.93
CA PHE A 143 6.30 -15.04 -21.32
C PHE A 143 6.37 -14.70 -19.82
N GLU A 144 7.27 -15.33 -19.07
CA GLU A 144 7.52 -14.97 -17.67
C GLU A 144 8.01 -13.53 -17.52
N ARG A 145 8.87 -13.07 -18.42
CA ARG A 145 9.39 -11.70 -18.42
C ARG A 145 8.29 -10.68 -18.74
N ILE A 146 7.40 -10.98 -19.69
CA ILE A 146 6.24 -10.13 -20.03
C ILE A 146 5.25 -10.07 -18.87
N LEU A 147 4.93 -11.21 -18.24
CA LEU A 147 4.06 -11.27 -17.06
C LEU A 147 4.64 -10.53 -15.86
N ALA A 148 5.95 -10.67 -15.61
CA ALA A 148 6.63 -9.93 -14.56
C ALA A 148 6.64 -8.42 -14.82
N GLU A 149 6.86 -7.99 -16.06
CA GLU A 149 6.84 -6.58 -16.45
C GLU A 149 5.42 -5.99 -16.34
N GLU A 150 4.39 -6.77 -16.69
CA GLU A 150 2.99 -6.36 -16.54
C GLU A 150 2.58 -6.25 -15.07
N GLU A 151 2.99 -7.21 -14.22
CA GLU A 151 2.76 -7.15 -12.77
C GLU A 151 3.48 -5.93 -12.13
N GLU A 152 4.69 -5.60 -12.56
CA GLU A 152 5.41 -4.43 -12.08
C GLU A 152 4.76 -3.11 -12.55
N LYS A 153 4.24 -3.07 -13.79
CA LYS A 153 3.43 -1.96 -14.31
C LYS A 153 2.11 -1.81 -13.54
N GLU A 154 1.46 -2.89 -13.14
CA GLU A 154 0.28 -2.82 -12.29
C GLU A 154 0.59 -2.33 -10.88
N ARG A 155 1.66 -2.86 -10.26
CA ARG A 155 2.09 -2.46 -8.91
C ARG A 155 2.50 -0.98 -8.88
N SER A 156 3.12 -0.47 -9.94
CA SER A 156 3.46 0.96 -10.04
C SER A 156 2.24 1.85 -10.29
N LYS A 157 1.26 1.44 -11.11
CA LYS A 157 -0.02 2.16 -11.30
C LYS A 157 -0.83 2.27 -10.00
N LYS A 158 -0.74 1.27 -9.12
CA LYS A 158 -1.40 1.23 -7.79
C LYS A 158 -0.70 2.12 -6.74
N ARG A 159 0.53 2.60 -6.98
CA ARG A 159 1.27 3.51 -6.08
C ARG A 159 0.88 4.98 -6.30
N LYS A 160 -0.40 5.33 -6.16
CA LYS A 160 -0.80 6.74 -6.10
C LYS A 160 -0.57 7.26 -4.67
N THR A 161 0.36 8.19 -4.51
CA THR A 161 0.58 8.87 -3.22
C THR A 161 -0.67 9.65 -2.83
N SER A 162 -1.10 9.53 -1.58
CA SER A 162 -2.23 10.27 -1.02
C SER A 162 -1.87 11.75 -0.84
N ASN A 163 -1.80 12.50 -1.93
CA ASN A 163 -1.83 13.95 -1.86
C ASN A 163 -3.27 14.34 -1.48
N GLY A 164 -3.41 15.25 -0.52
CA GLY A 164 -4.71 15.62 0.06
C GLY A 164 -5.78 15.94 -0.99
N ARG A 165 -7.05 15.76 -0.63
CA ARG A 165 -8.18 15.99 -1.53
C ARG A 165 -8.25 17.49 -1.86
N ARG A 166 -8.15 17.85 -3.15
CA ARG A 166 -8.44 19.21 -3.62
C ARG A 166 -9.95 19.37 -3.76
N VAL A 167 -10.47 20.49 -3.27
CA VAL A 167 -11.89 20.88 -3.39
C VAL A 167 -11.88 22.30 -3.95
N GLY A 168 -12.07 22.42 -5.26
CA GLY A 168 -11.92 23.70 -5.97
C GLY A 168 -10.50 24.28 -5.84
N GLU A 169 -10.41 25.53 -5.42
CA GLU A 169 -9.16 26.27 -5.20
C GLU A 169 -8.40 25.80 -3.94
N TYR A 170 -9.11 25.17 -2.99
CA TYR A 170 -8.56 24.79 -1.69
C TYR A 170 -8.07 23.34 -1.66
N SER A 171 -7.05 23.06 -0.84
CA SER A 171 -6.58 21.69 -0.58
C SER A 171 -6.89 21.29 0.86
N VAL A 172 -7.68 20.24 1.05
CA VAL A 172 -8.02 19.72 2.38
C VAL A 172 -6.98 18.68 2.79
N LYS A 173 -6.26 18.95 3.87
CA LYS A 173 -5.31 18.03 4.50
C LYS A 173 -5.78 17.70 5.91
N VAL A 174 -5.79 16.41 6.24
CA VAL A 174 -6.08 15.97 7.61
C VAL A 174 -4.79 16.12 8.44
N LEU A 175 -4.87 16.93 9.49
CA LEU A 175 -3.74 17.14 10.41
C LEU A 175 -3.57 15.89 11.29
N ASN A 176 -2.53 15.10 11.00
CA ASN A 176 -2.15 13.96 11.84
C ASN A 176 -1.25 14.44 12.99
N GLN A 177 -1.79 14.53 14.21
CA GLN A 177 -1.06 14.98 15.41
C GLN A 177 -0.11 13.93 16.04
N ARG A 178 0.17 12.82 15.35
CA ARG A 178 1.09 11.80 15.90
C ARG A 178 2.53 12.34 15.85
N PRO A 179 3.28 12.34 16.96
CA PRO A 179 4.68 12.76 16.95
C PRO A 179 5.46 11.83 16.01
N ARG A 180 5.99 12.40 14.93
CA ARG A 180 6.84 11.70 13.97
C ARG A 180 8.10 12.51 13.80
N ALA A 181 9.25 11.84 13.77
CA ALA A 181 10.50 12.48 13.41
C ALA A 181 10.40 13.09 12.00
N GLU A 182 10.96 14.28 11.83
CA GLU A 182 11.00 14.95 10.53
C GLU A 182 11.77 14.10 9.51
N LYS A 183 11.30 14.10 8.26
CA LYS A 183 11.98 13.38 7.19
C LYS A 183 13.29 14.12 6.88
N LYS A 184 14.39 13.37 6.75
CA LYS A 184 15.68 13.93 6.36
C LYS A 184 15.58 14.59 4.98
N ASN A 185 16.21 15.76 4.84
CA ASN A 185 16.28 16.50 3.57
C ASN A 185 17.10 15.72 2.52
N LYS A 186 16.40 15.11 1.54
CA LYS A 186 17.03 14.32 0.46
C LYS A 186 18.09 15.11 -0.28
N ARG A 187 17.87 16.40 -0.54
CA ARG A 187 18.86 17.26 -1.20
C ARG A 187 20.19 17.31 -0.45
N LEU A 188 20.16 17.43 0.88
CA LEU A 188 21.37 17.48 1.71
C LEU A 188 22.06 16.11 1.76
N ILE A 189 21.29 15.03 1.86
CA ILE A 189 21.82 13.67 1.80
C ILE A 189 22.52 13.43 0.46
N ASN A 190 21.85 13.75 -0.65
CA ASN A 190 22.39 13.57 -1.99
C ASN A 190 23.65 14.43 -2.22
N ILE A 191 23.69 15.66 -1.71
CA ILE A 191 24.90 16.50 -1.79
C ILE A 191 26.06 15.85 -1.00
N LYS A 192 25.78 15.33 0.20
CA LYS A 192 26.78 14.64 1.02
C LYS A 192 27.27 13.38 0.33
N GLU A 193 26.37 12.55 -0.18
CA GLU A 193 26.69 11.32 -0.91
C GLU A 193 27.46 11.62 -2.18
N ALA A 194 27.03 12.59 -2.99
CA ALA A 194 27.73 12.97 -4.22
C ALA A 194 29.15 13.49 -3.93
N LYS A 195 29.34 14.27 -2.86
CA LYS A 195 30.66 14.73 -2.43
C LYS A 195 31.53 13.58 -1.93
N LEU A 196 30.96 12.68 -1.14
CA LEU A 196 31.67 11.55 -0.58
C LEU A 196 32.07 10.60 -1.71
N HIS A 197 31.11 10.15 -2.52
CA HIS A 197 31.23 9.16 -3.61
C HIS A 197 31.60 9.76 -4.97
N ARG A 198 32.36 10.87 -4.98
CA ARG A 198 32.83 11.47 -6.23
C ARG A 198 33.85 10.57 -6.94
N LYS A 199 33.75 10.49 -8.26
CA LYS A 199 34.62 9.65 -9.13
C LYS A 199 36.11 10.04 -9.06
N SER A 200 36.42 11.26 -8.64
CA SER A 200 37.81 11.73 -8.51
C SER A 200 38.58 11.08 -7.36
N VAL A 201 37.89 10.43 -6.42
CA VAL A 201 38.53 9.71 -5.32
C VAL A 201 38.47 8.22 -5.64
N VAL A 202 39.59 7.68 -6.15
CA VAL A 202 39.74 6.23 -6.38
C VAL A 202 39.78 5.54 -5.03
N ARG A 203 38.72 4.81 -4.69
CA ARG A 203 38.64 4.04 -3.46
C ARG A 203 39.10 2.63 -3.76
N LYS A 204 40.19 2.21 -3.13
CA LYS A 204 40.86 0.94 -3.46
C LYS A 204 40.04 -0.32 -3.12
N ASP A 205 38.98 -0.22 -2.32
CA ASP A 205 38.21 -1.39 -1.89
C ASP A 205 36.69 -1.15 -1.84
N ALA A 206 36.14 -0.37 -2.77
CA ALA A 206 34.68 -0.34 -2.94
C ALA A 206 34.24 -1.58 -3.74
N VAL A 207 34.41 -2.77 -3.16
CA VAL A 207 33.46 -3.87 -3.36
C VAL A 207 32.13 -3.30 -2.90
N GLN A 208 31.44 -2.62 -3.82
CA GLN A 208 30.09 -2.18 -3.62
C GLN A 208 29.35 -3.43 -3.21
N ASN A 209 28.85 -3.42 -1.97
CA ASN A 209 27.87 -4.35 -1.47
C ASN A 209 26.66 -4.31 -2.43
N ILE A 210 26.73 -5.04 -3.53
CA ILE A 210 25.55 -5.43 -4.33
C ILE A 210 24.60 -6.23 -3.41
N SER A 211 25.10 -6.74 -2.29
CA SER A 211 24.35 -7.41 -1.22
C SER A 211 23.64 -6.48 -0.22
N SER A 212 23.94 -5.17 -0.12
CA SER A 212 23.28 -4.31 0.88
C SER A 212 21.99 -3.64 0.38
N GLY A 213 21.60 -3.88 -0.87
CA GLY A 213 20.31 -3.44 -1.42
C GLY A 213 19.15 -4.41 -1.15
N ARG A 214 19.43 -5.60 -0.60
CA ARG A 214 18.40 -6.57 -0.19
C ARG A 214 18.22 -6.49 1.33
N ASP A 215 17.26 -5.66 1.75
CA ASP A 215 16.61 -5.84 3.04
C ASP A 215 16.04 -7.27 3.10
N GLY A 216 16.72 -8.24 3.73
CA GLY A 216 16.06 -9.52 4.05
C GLY A 216 16.88 -10.79 4.29
N ALA A 217 18.17 -10.87 3.97
CA ALA A 217 18.92 -12.12 4.22
C ALA A 217 19.65 -12.08 5.57
N ALA A 218 18.93 -12.37 6.66
CA ALA A 218 19.57 -12.67 7.94
C ALA A 218 20.34 -14.00 7.82
N LEU A 219 21.67 -13.93 7.73
CA LEU A 219 22.55 -15.09 7.88
C LEU A 219 22.40 -15.63 9.31
N VAL A 220 21.59 -16.67 9.47
CA VAL A 220 21.47 -17.43 10.72
C VAL A 220 22.74 -18.26 10.88
N PHE A 221 23.64 -17.81 11.75
CA PHE A 221 24.77 -18.63 12.19
C PHE A 221 24.25 -19.78 13.06
N ARG A 222 24.25 -21.00 12.53
CA ARG A 222 24.15 -22.21 13.36
C ARG A 222 25.50 -22.44 14.04
N ARG A 223 25.51 -22.49 15.38
CA ARG A 223 26.66 -23.00 16.14
C ARG A 223 26.70 -24.52 15.98
N LYS A 224 27.90 -25.04 15.65
CA LYS A 224 28.22 -26.46 15.80
C LYS A 224 28.32 -26.80 17.28
#